data_AF-A0A8T5P563-F1
#
_entry.id   AF-A0A8T5P563-F1
#
_cell.length_a   1.000
_cell.length_b   1.000
_cell.length_c   1.000
_cell.angle_alpha   90.00
_cell.angle_beta   90.00
_cell.angle_gamma   90.00
#
_symmetry.space_group_name_H-M   'P 1'
#
loop_
_entity.id
_entity.type
_entity.pdbx_description
1 polymer ?
#
loop_
_entity_poly.entity_id
_entity_poly.type
_entity_poly.pdbx_seq_one_letter_code
_entity_poly.pdbx_strand_id
1 'polypeptide(L)' 'EKDRLIIKGGKIKGAQVHGWDDHRIVMSLAVAGMVAGGTTIDTVESVDISYPGFFNDLKKIGAGVSEAQ' A
#
# COMPACT_ATOMS: atom_id res chain seq x y z
N GLU A 1 10.67 25.55 -2.34
CA GLU A 1 9.21 25.63 -2.15
C GLU A 1 8.81 24.53 -1.18
N LYS A 2 8.07 24.82 -0.10
CA LYS A 2 7.75 23.85 0.97
C LYS A 2 6.49 23.00 0.68
N ASP A 3 5.69 23.40 -0.32
CA ASP A 3 4.37 22.81 -0.57
C ASP A 3 4.33 21.96 -1.86
N ARG A 4 5.48 21.41 -2.27
CA ARG A 4 5.60 20.60 -3.48
C ARG A 4 6.45 19.38 -3.25
N LEU A 5 6.01 18.26 -3.84
CA LEU A 5 6.78 17.03 -3.96
C LEU A 5 7.11 16.81 -5.44
N ILE A 6 8.40 16.77 -5.78
CA ILE A 6 8.87 16.40 -7.12
C ILE A 6 9.29 14.94 -7.08
N ILE A 7 8.58 14.08 -7.81
CA ILE A 7 8.90 12.66 -7.91
C ILE A 7 9.64 12.40 -9.23
N LYS A 8 10.87 11.89 -9.15
CA LYS A 8 11.55 11.32 -10.30
C LYS A 8 11.21 9.83 -10.38
N GLY A 9 10.55 9.43 -11.46
CA GLY A 9 10.18 8.03 -11.69
C GLY A 9 11.41 7.10 -11.77
N GLY A 10 11.17 5.81 -11.60
CA GLY A 10 12.19 4.77 -11.63
C GLY A 10 11.61 3.38 -11.32
N LYS A 11 12.49 2.40 -11.13
CA LYS A 11 12.09 1.08 -10.62
C LYS A 11 11.92 1.15 -9.11
N ILE A 12 10.76 0.75 -8.63
CA ILE A 12 10.52 0.57 -7.20
C ILE A 12 10.88 -0.86 -6.77
N LYS A 13 11.18 -1.03 -5.48
CA LYS A 13 11.55 -2.31 -4.86
C LYS A 13 10.74 -2.51 -3.59
N GLY A 14 10.54 -3.77 -3.21
CA GLY A 14 9.92 -4.14 -1.94
C GLY A 14 10.63 -3.54 -0.74
N ALA A 15 9.85 -3.21 0.28
CA ALA A 15 10.32 -2.74 1.57
C ALA A 15 9.26 -2.98 2.66
N GLN A 16 9.70 -2.94 3.92
CA GLN A 16 8.80 -2.70 5.04
C GLN A 16 8.50 -1.21 5.09
N VAL A 17 7.23 -0.86 5.08
CA VAL A 17 6.75 0.53 5.01
C VAL A 17 5.66 0.76 6.04
N HIS A 18 5.58 2.00 6.52
CA HIS A 18 4.62 2.41 7.52
C HIS A 18 3.39 3.07 6.86
N GLY A 19 2.19 2.63 7.23
CA GLY A 19 0.92 3.22 6.80
C GLY A 19 0.52 4.47 7.58
N TRP A 20 1.09 4.65 8.78
CA TRP A 20 0.86 5.81 9.65
C TRP A 20 -0.62 6.06 9.97
N ASP A 21 -1.40 4.98 10.10
CA ASP A 21 -2.84 5.01 10.38
C ASP A 21 -3.68 5.80 9.34
N ASP A 22 -3.12 6.11 8.16
CA ASP A 22 -3.85 6.73 7.05
C ASP A 22 -4.20 5.67 5.99
N HIS A 23 -5.49 5.39 5.88
CA HIS A 23 -6.03 4.42 4.91
C HIS A 23 -5.60 4.68 3.47
N ARG A 24 -5.42 5.95 3.06
CA ARG A 24 -4.99 6.28 1.70
C ARG A 24 -3.52 5.96 1.49
N ILE A 25 -2.70 6.15 2.52
CA ILE A 25 -1.28 5.76 2.48
C ILE A 25 -1.19 4.24 2.37
N VAL A 26 -1.91 3.49 3.21
CA VAL A 26 -1.93 2.01 3.13
C VAL A 26 -2.40 1.54 1.76
N MET A 27 -3.53 2.04 1.25
CA MET A 27 -4.05 1.65 -0.06
C MET A 27 -3.08 1.98 -1.20
N SER A 28 -2.44 3.15 -1.17
CA SER A 28 -1.46 3.56 -2.18
C SER A 28 -0.21 2.67 -2.15
N LEU A 29 0.27 2.34 -0.94
CA LEU A 29 1.40 1.44 -0.74
C LEU A 29 1.08 0.01 -1.20
N ALA A 30 -0.15 -0.47 -1.00
CA ALA A 30 -0.57 -1.79 -1.46
C ALA A 30 -0.51 -1.89 -2.99
N VAL A 31 -1.02 -0.88 -3.71
CA VAL A 31 -0.93 -0.80 -5.18
C VAL A 31 0.53 -0.72 -5.63
N ALA A 32 1.35 0.08 -4.98
CA ALA A 32 2.79 0.14 -5.29
C ALA A 32 3.49 -1.21 -5.02
N GLY A 33 3.11 -1.90 -3.94
CA GLY A 33 3.65 -3.20 -3.53
C GLY A 33 3.38 -4.30 -4.55
N MET A 34 2.26 -4.26 -5.27
CA MET A 34 1.98 -5.19 -6.37
C MET A 34 3.02 -5.13 -7.49
N VAL A 35 3.60 -3.95 -7.74
CA VAL A 35 4.64 -3.74 -8.76
C VAL A 35 6.03 -3.99 -8.19
N ALA A 36 6.28 -3.54 -6.96
CA ALA A 36 7.57 -3.66 -6.30
C ALA A 36 7.91 -5.11 -5.90
N GLY A 37 6.91 -5.90 -5.50
CA GLY A 37 7.06 -7.23 -4.89
C GLY A 37 7.75 -7.18 -3.53
N GLY A 38 7.43 -8.11 -2.62
CA GLY A 38 8.10 -8.18 -1.31
C GLY A 38 7.91 -6.94 -0.42
N THR A 39 6.75 -6.29 -0.52
CA THR A 39 6.37 -5.16 0.34
C THR A 39 5.53 -5.65 1.51
N THR A 40 5.87 -5.21 2.72
CA THR A 40 5.07 -5.40 3.93
C THR A 40 4.63 -4.03 4.45
N ILE A 41 3.34 -3.89 4.76
CA ILE A 41 2.73 -2.63 5.19
C ILE A 41 2.10 -2.88 6.56
N ASP A 42 2.31 -1.99 7.51
CA ASP A 42 1.65 -2.02 8.82
C ASP A 42 0.38 -1.14 8.85
N THR A 43 -0.31 -1.10 9.98
CA THR A 43 -1.50 -0.24 10.22
C THR A 43 -2.65 -0.45 9.21
N VAL A 44 -2.75 -1.68 8.68
CA VAL A 44 -3.70 -2.04 7.61
C VAL A 44 -5.17 -1.94 8.04
N GLU A 45 -5.43 -2.03 9.35
CA GLU A 45 -6.73 -1.82 10.00
C GLU A 45 -7.34 -0.44 9.71
N SER A 46 -6.52 0.57 9.39
CA SER A 46 -7.00 1.90 9.03
C SER A 46 -7.86 1.87 7.75
N VAL A 47 -7.60 0.92 6.85
CA VAL A 47 -8.31 0.78 5.56
C VAL A 47 -9.81 0.57 5.77
N ASP A 48 -10.20 -0.16 6.81
CA ASP A 48 -11.60 -0.50 7.10
C ASP A 48 -12.46 0.72 7.41
N ILE A 49 -11.87 1.87 7.76
CA ILE A 49 -12.60 3.13 7.96
C ILE A 49 -13.22 3.62 6.65
N SER A 50 -12.53 3.43 5.53
CA SER A 50 -12.91 4.00 4.23
C SER A 50 -13.35 2.93 3.22
N TYR A 51 -12.74 1.76 3.26
CA TYR A 51 -12.95 0.69 2.28
C TYR A 51 -12.71 -0.71 2.88
N PRO A 52 -13.62 -1.23 3.74
CA PRO A 52 -13.51 -2.56 4.37
C PRO A 52 -13.28 -3.74 3.41
N GLY A 53 -13.67 -3.61 2.15
CA GLY A 53 -13.52 -4.64 1.12
C GLY A 53 -12.21 -4.60 0.33
N PHE A 54 -11.34 -3.61 0.58
CA PHE A 54 -10.23 -3.27 -0.32
C PHE A 54 -9.31 -4.44 -0.65
N PHE A 55 -8.80 -5.16 0.35
CA PHE A 55 -7.90 -6.29 0.13
C PHE A 55 -8.60 -7.49 -0.53
N ASN A 56 -9.90 -7.67 -0.29
CA ASN A 56 -10.68 -8.70 -0.96
C ASN A 56 -10.86 -8.38 -2.45
N ASP A 57 -11.12 -7.11 -2.77
CA ASP A 57 -11.26 -6.67 -4.16
C ASP A 57 -9.92 -6.71 -4.90
N LEU A 58 -8.81 -6.34 -4.24
CA LEU A 58 -7.44 -6.55 -4.74
C LEU A 58 -7.18 -8.02 -5.09
N LYS A 59 -7.55 -8.95 -4.21
CA LYS A 59 -7.40 -10.40 -4.47
C LYS A 59 -8.23 -10.84 -5.68
N LYS A 60 -9.46 -10.33 -5.85
CA LYS A 60 -10.33 -10.68 -7.01
C LYS A 60 -9.73 -10.26 -8.35
N ILE A 61 -8.89 -9.21 -8.38
CA ILE A 61 -8.20 -8.75 -9.59
C ILE A 61 -6.79 -9.33 -9.74
N GLY A 62 -6.42 -10.32 -8.91
CA GLY A 62 -5.17 -11.07 -9.05
C GLY A 62 -4.01 -10.59 -8.18
N ALA A 63 -4.24 -9.73 -7.19
CA ALA A 63 -3.17 -9.32 -6.27
C ALA A 63 -2.78 -10.45 -5.31
N GLY A 64 -1.48 -10.76 -5.24
CA GLY A 64 -0.90 -11.68 -4.26
C GLY A 64 -0.71 -11.02 -2.90
N VAL A 65 -1.80 -10.82 -2.15
CA VAL A 65 -1.78 -10.19 -0.83
C VAL A 65 -2.07 -11.22 0.26
N SER A 66 -1.24 -11.24 1.30
CA SER A 66 -1.41 -12.07 2.50
C SER A 66 -1.13 -11.24 3.74
N GLU A 67 -1.72 -11.64 4.86
CA GLU A 67 -1.32 -11.13 6.18
C GLU A 67 0.07 -11.68 6.52
N ALA A 68 0.94 -10.82 7.07
CA ALA A 68 2.21 -11.25 7.65
C ALA A 68 1.94 -11.79 9.07
N GLN A 69 2.56 -12.93 9.40
CA GLN A 69 2.50 -13.51 10.75
C GLN A 69 3.36 -12.72 11.74
#